data_AF-A0A0R0MGJ4-F1
#
_entry.id   AF-A0A0R0MGJ4-F1
#
_cell.length_a   1.000
_cell.length_b   1.000
_cell.length_c   1.000
_cell.angle_alpha   90.00
_cell.angle_beta   90.00
_cell.angle_gamma   90.00
#
_symmetry.space_group_name_H-M   'P 1'
#
loop_
_entity.id
_entity.type
_entity.pdbx_description
1 polymer ?
#
loop_
_entity_poly.entity_id
_entity_poly.type
_entity_poly.pdbx_seq_one_letter_code
_entity_poly.pdbx_strand_id
1 'polypeptide(L)'
;MSRDMEILAELIKKTAQVELKEENGKLYAILDETQSPDSMVKIRNLPSDALVIKVDQFRSPEDIFNGTKGECRRADYVIISSEKRCILYIEVKRTKDKWHKIVQQLRGAECFVKYCQDIGKSFWKESSFLACYKHRFVSIGCTSIRIDKKKTRIDKNSPIHDSPDTAMKIAYPKYILFNSLL
;
A
#
# COMPACT_ATOMS: atom_id res chain seq x y z
N MET A 1 10.59 -17.02 8.30
CA MET A 1 10.47 -15.66 7.71
C MET A 1 11.47 -15.60 6.56
N SER A 2 11.15 -14.97 5.42
CA SER A 2 12.12 -14.90 4.31
C SER A 2 13.17 -13.82 4.57
N ARG A 3 14.33 -13.92 3.89
CA ARG A 3 15.43 -12.96 4.04
C ARG A 3 14.99 -11.52 3.75
N ASP A 4 14.15 -11.33 2.73
CA ASP A 4 13.58 -10.02 2.40
C ASP A 4 12.75 -9.43 3.55
N MET A 5 11.94 -10.26 4.22
CA MET A 5 11.12 -9.78 5.34
C MET A 5 11.97 -9.46 6.58
N GLU A 6 13.06 -10.19 6.81
CA GLU A 6 14.04 -9.87 7.85
C GLU A 6 14.69 -8.51 7.62
N ILE A 7 15.21 -8.28 6.40
CA ILE A 7 15.83 -7.01 6.01
C ILE A 7 14.82 -5.86 6.16
N LEU A 8 13.57 -6.06 5.71
CA LEU A 8 12.52 -5.04 5.87
C LEU A 8 12.23 -4.71 7.34
N ALA A 9 12.19 -5.73 8.21
CA ALA A 9 11.94 -5.52 9.64
C ALA A 9 13.06 -4.74 10.33
N GLU A 10 14.32 -4.90 9.88
CA GLU A 10 15.47 -4.14 10.35
C GLU A 10 15.52 -2.72 9.75
N LEU A 11 15.21 -2.59 8.45
CA LEU A 11 15.29 -1.35 7.69
C LEU A 11 14.20 -0.33 8.09
N ILE A 12 12.97 -0.82 8.31
CA ILE A 12 11.81 0.04 8.53
C ILE A 12 11.59 0.29 10.02
N LYS A 13 11.56 1.56 10.42
CA LYS A 13 11.24 1.95 11.80
C LYS A 13 9.90 1.38 12.25
N LYS A 14 9.86 0.79 13.45
CA LYS A 14 8.64 0.21 14.05
C LYS A 14 7.46 1.18 14.11
N THR A 15 7.72 2.48 14.26
CA THR A 15 6.65 3.52 14.29
C THR A 15 5.86 3.61 12.99
N ALA A 16 6.50 3.29 11.86
CA ALA A 16 5.86 3.27 10.55
C ALA A 16 5.26 1.90 10.21
N GLN A 17 5.43 0.88 11.06
CA GLN A 17 4.82 -0.43 10.85
C GLN A 17 3.43 -0.45 11.48
N VAL A 18 2.43 -0.88 10.72
CA VAL A 18 1.07 -1.05 11.22
C VAL A 18 0.97 -2.40 11.93
N GLU A 19 0.44 -2.38 13.15
CA GLU A 19 0.19 -3.59 13.91
C GLU A 19 -0.84 -4.49 13.21
N LEU A 20 -0.48 -5.76 13.02
CA LEU A 20 -1.40 -6.79 12.54
C LEU A 20 -2.19 -7.36 13.72
N LYS A 21 -3.49 -7.53 13.52
CA LYS A 21 -4.41 -8.11 14.50
C LYS A 21 -4.95 -9.43 13.99
N GLU A 22 -5.35 -10.30 14.90
CA GLU A 22 -5.92 -11.60 14.57
C GLU A 22 -7.41 -11.65 14.92
N GLU A 23 -8.22 -12.22 14.02
CA GLU A 23 -9.63 -12.51 14.26
C GLU A 23 -9.93 -13.89 13.64
N ASN A 24 -10.31 -14.86 14.48
CA ASN A 24 -10.63 -16.23 14.07
C ASN A 24 -9.49 -16.93 13.29
N GLY A 25 -8.24 -16.86 13.78
CA GLY A 25 -7.10 -17.50 13.12
C GLY A 25 -6.63 -16.79 11.85
N LYS A 26 -7.15 -15.60 11.55
CA LYS A 26 -6.82 -14.85 10.34
C LYS A 26 -6.35 -13.44 10.67
N LEU A 27 -5.22 -13.07 10.07
CA LEU A 27 -4.64 -11.75 10.25
C LEU A 27 -5.40 -10.68 9.46
N TYR A 28 -5.44 -9.48 10.02
CA TYR A 28 -5.97 -8.29 9.38
C TYR A 28 -5.22 -7.04 9.82
N ALA A 29 -5.28 -6.01 8.98
CA ALA A 29 -4.83 -4.66 9.31
C ALA A 29 -5.98 -3.67 9.12
N ILE A 30 -5.94 -2.60 9.89
CA ILE A 30 -6.83 -1.45 9.71
C ILE A 30 -5.99 -0.34 9.09
N LEU A 31 -6.40 0.12 7.92
CA LEU A 31 -5.78 1.25 7.24
C LEU A 31 -6.69 2.47 7.44
N ASP A 32 -6.11 3.59 7.82
CA ASP A 32 -6.82 4.82 8.14
C ASP A 32 -6.18 6.02 7.42
N GLU A 33 -6.99 6.99 7.01
CA GLU A 33 -6.44 8.24 6.50
C GLU A 33 -5.98 9.09 7.69
N THR A 34 -4.69 9.47 7.72
CA THR A 34 -4.10 10.25 8.83
C THR A 34 -4.89 11.52 9.16
N GLN A 35 -5.49 12.15 8.14
CA GLN A 35 -6.29 13.36 8.28
C GLN A 35 -7.78 13.10 8.56
N SER A 36 -8.22 11.84 8.57
CA SER A 36 -9.61 11.44 8.80
C SER A 36 -9.69 10.03 9.40
N PRO A 37 -9.49 9.88 10.72
CA PRO A 37 -9.49 8.58 11.40
C PRO A 37 -10.84 7.86 11.35
N ASP A 38 -11.92 8.53 10.98
CA ASP A 38 -13.23 7.92 10.73
C ASP A 38 -13.30 7.18 9.38
N SER A 39 -12.33 7.45 8.49
CA SER A 39 -12.14 6.78 7.21
C SER A 39 -11.19 5.59 7.37
N MET A 40 -11.74 4.48 7.89
CA MET A 40 -11.01 3.22 8.08
C MET A 40 -11.44 2.13 7.10
N VAL A 41 -10.47 1.34 6.62
CA VAL A 41 -10.72 0.11 5.87
C VAL A 41 -10.00 -1.07 6.51
N LYS A 42 -10.73 -2.17 6.70
CA LYS A 42 -10.18 -3.43 7.22
C LYS A 42 -9.72 -4.32 6.07
N ILE A 43 -8.43 -4.59 5.96
CA ILE A 43 -7.86 -5.60 5.04
C ILE A 43 -7.77 -6.93 5.80
N ARG A 44 -8.55 -7.92 5.38
CA ARG A 44 -8.64 -9.25 6.02
C ARG A 44 -7.85 -10.30 5.27
N ASN A 45 -7.55 -11.39 5.96
CA ASN A 45 -6.83 -12.56 5.45
C ASN A 45 -5.44 -12.18 4.92
N LEU A 46 -4.73 -11.32 5.66
CA LEU A 46 -3.34 -11.03 5.36
C LEU A 46 -2.50 -12.30 5.50
N PRO A 47 -1.50 -12.49 4.63
CA PRO A 47 -0.46 -13.51 4.82
C PRO A 47 0.21 -13.38 6.19
N SER A 48 0.69 -14.49 6.75
CA SER A 48 1.37 -14.50 8.05
C SER A 48 2.68 -13.73 8.05
N ASP A 49 3.28 -13.55 6.87
CA ASP A 49 4.51 -12.82 6.66
C ASP A 49 4.30 -11.37 6.18
N ALA A 50 3.05 -10.90 6.15
CA ALA A 50 2.76 -9.57 5.63
C ALA A 50 3.39 -8.48 6.52
N LEU A 51 4.05 -7.52 5.89
CA LEU A 51 4.47 -6.28 6.53
C LEU A 51 3.66 -5.12 5.96
N VAL A 52 2.97 -4.39 6.83
CA VAL A 52 2.19 -3.20 6.45
C VAL A 52 2.94 -1.97 6.93
N ILE A 53 3.31 -1.10 5.99
CA ILE A 53 4.11 0.10 6.23
C ILE A 53 3.24 1.32 5.93
N LYS A 54 3.10 2.22 6.89
CA LYS A 54 2.49 3.53 6.72
C LYS A 54 3.54 4.50 6.20
N VAL A 55 3.57 4.71 4.89
CA VAL A 55 4.66 5.41 4.19
C VAL A 55 4.48 6.93 4.15
N ASP A 56 3.26 7.44 4.37
CA ASP A 56 2.98 8.87 4.52
C ASP A 56 3.53 9.47 5.83
N GLN A 57 3.79 8.64 6.85
CA GLN A 57 4.37 9.07 8.13
C GLN A 57 5.80 9.60 8.01
N PHE A 58 6.56 9.15 7.02
CA PHE A 58 7.93 9.64 6.83
C PHE A 58 7.89 11.09 6.36
N ARG A 59 8.91 11.89 6.69
CA ARG A 59 8.99 13.26 6.19
C ARG A 59 9.06 13.28 4.67
N SER A 60 8.35 14.24 4.08
CA SER A 60 8.40 14.53 2.65
C SER A 60 9.81 14.97 2.26
N PRO A 61 10.38 14.51 1.13
CA PRO A 61 11.72 14.87 0.71
C PRO A 61 11.78 16.29 0.09
N GLU A 62 11.02 17.23 0.64
CA GLU A 62 10.92 18.63 0.19
C GLU A 62 12.23 19.41 0.35
N ASP A 63 13.08 19.00 1.28
CA ASP A 63 14.42 19.57 1.45
C ASP A 63 15.38 19.17 0.30
N ILE A 64 14.99 18.19 -0.52
CA ILE A 64 15.81 17.65 -1.62
C ILE A 64 15.19 17.99 -2.98
N PHE A 65 13.85 17.90 -3.10
CA PHE A 65 13.15 18.03 -4.37
C PHE A 65 12.15 19.19 -4.38
N ASN A 66 11.98 19.81 -5.55
CA ASN A 66 11.10 20.97 -5.73
C ASN A 66 9.59 20.66 -5.56
N GLY A 67 9.17 19.40 -5.63
CA GLY A 67 7.78 18.97 -5.44
C GLY A 67 6.82 19.31 -6.59
N THR A 68 7.32 19.81 -7.72
CA THR A 68 6.51 20.39 -8.80
C THR A 68 5.76 19.38 -9.66
N LYS A 69 6.23 18.13 -9.70
CA LYS A 69 5.66 17.02 -10.47
C LYS A 69 5.03 15.93 -9.59
N GLY A 70 4.94 16.18 -8.29
CA GLY A 70 4.43 15.23 -7.30
C GLY A 70 5.49 14.27 -6.75
N GLU A 71 6.78 14.51 -7.01
CA GLU A 71 7.92 13.72 -6.53
C GLU A 71 8.07 13.70 -5.00
N CYS A 72 7.46 14.65 -4.31
CA CYS A 72 7.40 14.69 -2.84
C CYS A 72 6.13 14.02 -2.26
N ARG A 73 5.16 13.66 -3.12
CA ARG A 73 3.92 12.98 -2.68
C ARG A 73 4.19 11.50 -2.48
N ARG A 74 3.48 10.88 -1.53
CA ARG A 74 3.47 9.43 -1.32
C ARG A 74 2.05 8.98 -1.03
N ALA A 75 1.79 7.71 -1.28
CA ALA A 75 0.56 7.07 -0.86
C ALA A 75 0.54 6.89 0.66
N ASP A 76 -0.57 6.43 1.22
CA ASP A 76 -0.67 6.19 2.66
C ASP A 76 0.08 4.91 3.08
N TYR A 77 -0.08 3.81 2.34
CA TYR A 77 0.40 2.49 2.75
C TYR A 77 1.13 1.70 1.66
N VAL A 78 2.05 0.85 2.10
CA VAL A 78 2.63 -0.25 1.33
C VAL A 78 2.45 -1.55 2.11
N ILE A 79 1.96 -2.61 1.46
CA ILE A 79 1.88 -3.96 2.03
C ILE A 79 2.80 -4.89 1.25
N ILE A 80 3.70 -5.58 1.93
CA ILE A 80 4.66 -6.51 1.32
C ILE A 80 4.43 -7.90 1.89
N SER A 81 4.38 -8.93 1.04
CA SER A 81 4.38 -10.33 1.44
C SER A 81 5.29 -11.13 0.53
N SER A 82 6.23 -11.86 1.12
CA SER A 82 7.13 -12.78 0.42
C SER A 82 6.43 -14.09 0.05
N GLU A 83 5.50 -14.59 0.88
CA GLU A 83 4.67 -15.77 0.59
C GLU A 83 3.87 -15.58 -0.70
N LYS A 84 3.30 -14.38 -0.87
CA LYS A 84 2.52 -14.01 -2.07
C LYS A 84 3.38 -13.38 -3.18
N ARG A 85 4.67 -13.14 -2.92
CA ARG A 85 5.61 -12.42 -3.79
C ARG A 85 4.99 -11.16 -4.37
N CYS A 86 4.43 -10.30 -3.53
CA CYS A 86 3.73 -9.10 -3.98
C CYS A 86 4.01 -7.87 -3.10
N ILE A 87 3.89 -6.71 -3.72
CA ILE A 87 3.95 -5.39 -3.10
C ILE A 87 2.70 -4.63 -3.52
N LEU A 88 1.87 -4.28 -2.55
CA LEU A 88 0.66 -3.48 -2.73
C LEU A 88 0.94 -2.03 -2.34
N TYR A 89 0.63 -1.09 -3.22
CA TYR A 89 0.65 0.35 -2.97
C TYR A 89 -0.78 0.83 -2.79
N ILE A 90 -1.11 1.39 -1.64
CA ILE A 90 -2.49 1.69 -1.27
C ILE A 90 -2.62 3.15 -0.88
N GLU A 91 -3.49 3.86 -1.58
CA GLU A 91 -3.99 5.18 -1.22
C GLU A 91 -5.40 5.07 -0.65
N VAL A 92 -5.65 5.63 0.53
CA VAL A 92 -6.95 5.70 1.19
C VAL A 92 -7.44 7.14 1.18
N LYS A 93 -8.69 7.34 0.76
CA LYS A 93 -9.30 8.67 0.70
C LYS A 93 -10.70 8.66 1.25
N ARG A 94 -10.99 9.52 2.23
CA ARG A 94 -12.34 9.76 2.71
C ARG A 94 -13.22 10.36 1.63
N THR A 95 -12.71 11.32 0.86
CA THR A 95 -13.43 12.02 -0.21
C THR A 95 -12.73 11.84 -1.55
N LYS A 96 -13.46 11.96 -2.65
CA LYS A 96 -12.87 11.81 -3.99
C LYS A 96 -11.82 12.90 -4.22
N ASP A 97 -10.57 12.50 -4.47
CA ASP A 97 -9.53 13.39 -4.98
C ASP A 97 -9.38 13.26 -6.49
N LYS A 98 -8.67 14.20 -7.11
CA LYS A 98 -8.34 14.18 -8.53
C LYS A 98 -7.43 12.99 -8.83
N TRP A 99 -7.78 12.20 -9.85
CA TRP A 99 -7.05 10.98 -10.21
C TRP A 99 -5.54 11.19 -10.40
N HIS A 100 -5.12 12.28 -11.05
CA HIS A 100 -3.70 12.55 -11.27
C HIS A 100 -2.91 12.69 -9.95
N LYS A 101 -3.53 13.17 -8.87
CA LYS A 101 -2.87 13.27 -7.56
C LYS A 101 -2.69 11.90 -6.93
N ILE A 102 -3.71 11.05 -7.00
CA ILE A 102 -3.65 9.66 -6.53
C ILE A 102 -2.54 8.91 -7.28
N VAL A 103 -2.45 9.08 -8.60
CA VAL A 103 -1.38 8.50 -9.43
C VAL A 103 0.00 8.99 -8.95
N GLN A 104 0.18 10.29 -8.67
CA GLN A 104 1.43 10.82 -8.13
C GLN A 104 1.78 10.23 -6.76
N GLN A 105 0.81 10.10 -5.86
CA GLN A 105 1.01 9.50 -4.54
C GLN A 105 1.45 8.03 -4.65
N LEU A 106 0.73 7.23 -5.44
CA LEU A 106 1.05 5.83 -5.71
C LEU A 106 2.44 5.67 -6.34
N ARG A 107 2.79 6.55 -7.28
CA ARG A 107 4.13 6.60 -7.88
C ARG A 107 5.21 6.95 -6.85
N GLY A 108 4.93 7.87 -5.93
CA GLY A 108 5.84 8.18 -4.83
C GLY A 108 6.07 7.01 -3.87
N ALA A 109 5.03 6.23 -3.57
CA ALA A 109 5.17 5.02 -2.77
C ALA A 109 5.98 3.93 -3.51
N GLU A 110 5.84 3.83 -4.83
CA GLU A 110 6.72 3.00 -5.67
C GLU A 110 8.18 3.43 -5.59
N CYS A 111 8.45 4.74 -5.69
CA CYS A 111 9.80 5.28 -5.53
C CYS A 111 10.39 4.97 -4.15
N PHE A 112 9.58 5.01 -3.08
CA PHE A 112 10.01 4.59 -1.75
C PHE A 112 10.46 3.12 -1.73
N VAL A 113 9.70 2.21 -2.33
CA VAL A 113 10.10 0.79 -2.39
C VAL A 113 11.36 0.59 -3.22
N LYS A 114 11.51 1.31 -4.34
CA LYS A 114 12.75 1.29 -5.14
C LYS A 114 13.96 1.78 -4.34
N TYR A 115 13.77 2.83 -3.55
CA TYR A 115 14.81 3.30 -2.64
C TYR A 115 15.16 2.23 -1.59
N CYS A 116 14.16 1.57 -0.98
CA CYS A 116 14.42 0.44 -0.09
C CYS A 116 15.19 -0.69 -0.80
N GLN A 117 14.84 -1.02 -2.04
CA GLN A 117 15.54 -2.03 -2.84
C GLN A 117 17.03 -1.70 -2.97
N ASP A 118 17.35 -0.46 -3.31
CA ASP A 118 18.75 -0.02 -3.45
C ASP A 118 19.48 -0.03 -2.10
N ILE A 119 18.82 0.39 -1.02
CA ILE A 119 19.39 0.31 0.33
C ILE A 119 19.66 -1.14 0.75
N GLY A 120 18.73 -2.07 0.53
CA GLY A 120 18.94 -3.48 0.87
C GLY A 120 20.07 -4.12 0.06
N LYS A 121 20.17 -3.80 -1.23
CA LYS A 121 21.28 -4.25 -2.08
C LYS A 121 22.62 -3.71 -1.61
N SER A 122 22.70 -2.42 -1.28
CA SER A 122 23.96 -1.77 -0.93
C SER A 122 24.42 -2.08 0.50
N PHE A 123 23.52 -2.02 1.48
CA PHE A 123 23.88 -2.11 2.90
C PHE A 123 23.74 -3.53 3.47
N TRP A 124 22.79 -4.34 2.97
CA TRP A 124 22.65 -5.74 3.37
C TRP A 124 23.33 -6.72 2.40
N LYS A 125 23.91 -6.20 1.30
CA LYS A 125 24.54 -6.99 0.22
C LYS A 125 23.58 -8.01 -0.40
N GLU A 126 22.28 -7.78 -0.30
CA GLU A 126 21.25 -8.66 -0.82
C GLU A 126 20.87 -8.21 -2.24
N SER A 127 21.61 -8.71 -3.23
CA SER A 127 21.45 -8.31 -4.65
C SER A 127 20.04 -8.54 -5.19
N SER A 128 19.33 -9.51 -4.62
CA SER A 128 17.98 -9.92 -5.04
C SER A 128 16.87 -9.33 -4.16
N PHE A 129 17.19 -8.36 -3.29
CA PHE A 129 16.26 -7.82 -2.31
C PHE A 129 14.98 -7.28 -2.97
N LEU A 130 13.84 -7.89 -2.62
CA LEU A 130 12.52 -7.61 -3.19
C LEU A 130 12.47 -7.70 -4.73
N ALA A 131 13.35 -8.50 -5.34
CA ALA A 131 13.37 -8.71 -6.77
C ALA A 131 12.24 -9.66 -7.21
N CYS A 132 11.65 -9.37 -8.37
CA CYS A 132 10.60 -10.20 -8.98
C CYS A 132 9.33 -10.32 -8.11
N TYR A 133 9.02 -9.32 -7.29
CA TYR A 133 7.72 -9.21 -6.63
C TYR A 133 6.71 -8.61 -7.63
N LYS A 134 5.45 -9.03 -7.54
CA LYS A 134 4.36 -8.44 -8.32
C LYS A 134 3.95 -7.12 -7.68
N HIS A 135 3.93 -6.06 -8.48
CA HIS A 135 3.47 -4.74 -8.04
C HIS A 135 1.96 -4.62 -8.29
N ARG A 136 1.22 -4.10 -7.31
CA ARG A 136 -0.20 -3.79 -7.43
C ARG A 136 -0.53 -2.45 -6.82
N PHE A 137 -1.35 -1.68 -7.50
CA PHE A 137 -1.70 -0.33 -7.10
C PHE A 137 -3.20 -0.25 -6.84
N VAL A 138 -3.58 0.33 -5.70
CA VAL A 138 -4.96 0.35 -5.22
C VAL A 138 -5.29 1.73 -4.67
N SER A 139 -6.44 2.26 -5.06
CA SER A 139 -7.06 3.46 -4.49
C SER A 139 -8.38 3.08 -3.84
N ILE A 140 -8.51 3.37 -2.55
CA ILE A 140 -9.66 3.02 -1.73
C ILE A 140 -10.39 4.31 -1.31
N GLY A 141 -11.64 4.45 -1.75
CA GLY A 141 -12.53 5.52 -1.32
C GLY A 141 -13.40 5.09 -0.14
N CYS A 142 -13.38 5.86 0.95
CA CYS A 142 -14.06 5.58 2.22
C CYS A 142 -14.98 6.75 2.62
N THR A 143 -15.98 7.13 1.81
CA THR A 143 -16.97 8.12 2.28
C THR A 143 -17.92 7.49 3.29
N SER A 144 -18.17 8.16 4.41
CA SER A 144 -19.19 7.84 5.41
C SER A 144 -20.63 8.02 4.89
N ILE A 145 -20.82 8.58 3.69
CA ILE A 145 -22.13 8.84 3.10
C ILE A 145 -22.58 7.63 2.28
N ARG A 146 -23.63 6.96 2.76
CA ARG A 146 -24.36 5.89 2.06
C ARG A 146 -24.87 6.42 0.71
N ILE A 147 -24.17 6.09 -0.37
CA ILE A 147 -24.65 6.32 -1.75
C ILE A 147 -24.58 4.97 -2.47
N ASP A 148 -25.61 4.73 -3.28
CA ASP A 148 -26.14 3.41 -3.66
C ASP A 148 -25.13 2.31 -4.02
N LYS A 149 -25.46 1.10 -3.51
CA LYS A 149 -24.77 -0.16 -3.80
C LYS A 149 -24.53 -0.32 -5.30
N LYS A 150 -23.27 -0.37 -5.72
CA LYS A 150 -22.88 -0.89 -7.05
C LYS A 150 -22.25 -2.27 -6.93
N LYS A 151 -22.39 -3.05 -8.02
CA LYS A 151 -22.07 -4.48 -8.13
C LYS A 151 -20.75 -4.83 -7.43
N THR A 152 -20.82 -5.83 -6.55
CA THR A 152 -19.70 -6.46 -5.83
C THR A 152 -18.87 -7.42 -6.69
N ARG A 153 -19.20 -7.58 -7.98
CA ARG A 153 -18.55 -8.54 -8.87
C ARG A 153 -17.37 -7.85 -9.55
N ILE A 154 -16.16 -8.22 -9.13
CA ILE A 154 -14.92 -7.90 -9.85
C ILE A 154 -15.06 -8.50 -11.24
N ASP A 155 -14.95 -7.66 -12.27
CA ASP A 155 -14.98 -8.10 -13.66
C ASP A 155 -13.72 -8.92 -13.92
N LYS A 156 -13.87 -10.16 -14.43
CA LYS A 156 -12.74 -11.06 -14.72
C LYS A 156 -11.82 -10.50 -15.80
N ASN A 157 -12.29 -9.52 -16.56
CA ASN A 157 -11.52 -8.79 -17.58
C ASN A 157 -10.92 -7.48 -17.04
N SER A 158 -10.89 -7.26 -15.73
CA SER A 158 -10.25 -6.06 -15.18
C SER A 158 -8.76 -6.05 -15.54
N PRO A 159 -8.23 -4.89 -15.97
CA PRO A 159 -6.82 -4.77 -16.32
C PRO A 159 -5.94 -5.13 -15.13
N ILE A 160 -4.74 -5.65 -15.41
CA ILE A 160 -3.74 -5.90 -14.38
C ILE A 160 -3.39 -4.54 -13.75
N HIS A 161 -3.63 -4.40 -12.45
CA HIS A 161 -3.44 -3.15 -11.71
C HIS A 161 -1.97 -2.94 -11.32
N ASP A 162 -1.05 -3.11 -12.27
CA ASP A 162 0.41 -3.16 -12.08
C ASP A 162 1.13 -1.83 -12.36
N SER A 163 0.38 -0.76 -12.60
CA SER A 163 0.93 0.60 -12.69
C SER A 163 0.09 1.60 -11.88
N PRO A 164 0.68 2.73 -11.42
CA PRO A 164 -0.07 3.80 -10.78
C PRO A 164 -1.23 4.30 -11.63
N ASP A 165 -1.05 4.40 -12.95
CA ASP A 165 -2.02 4.92 -13.91
C ASP A 165 -3.22 3.97 -14.14
N THR A 166 -3.02 2.67 -13.93
CA THR A 166 -4.04 1.60 -14.05
C THR A 166 -4.52 1.06 -12.70
N ALA A 167 -4.26 1.78 -11.60
CA ALA A 167 -4.55 1.31 -10.24
C ALA A 167 -6.03 0.93 -10.02
N MET A 168 -6.25 -0.14 -9.23
CA MET A 168 -7.57 -0.65 -8.86
C MET A 168 -8.33 0.41 -8.06
N LYS A 169 -9.57 0.69 -8.43
CA LYS A 169 -10.43 1.63 -7.71
C LYS A 169 -11.48 0.87 -6.92
N ILE A 170 -11.41 0.95 -5.60
CA ILE A 170 -12.40 0.35 -4.70
C ILE A 170 -13.16 1.47 -4.02
N ALA A 171 -14.49 1.44 -4.12
CA ALA A 171 -15.35 2.42 -3.46
C ALA A 171 -16.14 1.74 -2.33
N TYR A 172 -16.06 2.32 -1.14
CA TYR A 172 -16.90 2.02 0.02
C TYR A 172 -16.83 0.57 0.54
N PRO A 173 -15.63 0.01 0.75
CA PRO A 173 -15.52 -1.33 1.29
C PRO A 173 -15.85 -1.37 2.79
N LYS A 174 -16.71 -2.31 3.21
CA LYS A 174 -16.84 -2.66 4.64
C LYS A 174 -15.58 -3.37 5.14
N TYR A 175 -15.02 -4.21 4.29
CA TYR A 175 -13.73 -4.87 4.43
C TYR A 175 -13.27 -5.31 3.03
N ILE A 176 -11.97 -5.54 2.88
CA ILE A 176 -11.37 -6.07 1.65
C ILE A 176 -10.65 -7.37 2.01
N LEU A 177 -10.74 -8.38 1.15
CA LEU A 177 -9.93 -9.59 1.28
C LEU A 177 -8.59 -9.36 0.58
N PHE A 178 -7.47 -9.65 1.23
CA PHE A 178 -6.14 -9.43 0.65
C PHE A 178 -6.00 -10.01 -0.77
N ASN A 179 -6.45 -11.25 -0.98
CA ASN A 179 -6.36 -11.92 -2.28
C ASN A 179 -7.17 -11.24 -3.40
N SER A 180 -8.14 -10.39 -3.09
CA SER A 180 -8.86 -9.63 -4.12
C SER A 180 -8.07 -8.43 -4.65
N LEU A 181 -6.90 -8.13 -4.08
CA LEU A 181 -6.00 -7.04 -4.48
C LEU A 181 -4.83 -7.50 -5.37
N LEU A 182 -4.73 -8.81 -5.66
CA LEU A 182 -3.64 -9.45 -6.39
C LEU A 182 -3.91 -9.60 -7.90
#